data_AF-A0A661KHW6-F1
#
_entry.id   AF-A0A661KHW6-F1
#
_cell.length_a   1.000
_cell.length_b   1.000
_cell.length_c   1.000
_cell.angle_alpha   90.00
_cell.angle_beta   90.00
_cell.angle_gamma   90.00
#
_symmetry.space_group_name_H-M   'P 1'
#
loop_
_entity.id
_entity.type
_entity.pdbx_description
1 polymer ?
#
loop_
_entity_poly.entity_id
_entity_poly.type
_entity_poly.pdbx_seq_one_letter_code
_entity_poly.pdbx_strand_id
1 'polypeptide(L)'
;MKEKIDEYIRYLKLEKSASKETIRNYKSDLNQFYSHLKATKKEDNIKIDKIDHSDIFSFLGRLHFTHKKSSIGRKLSALRSF
;
A
#
# COMPACT_ATOMS: atom_id res chain seq x y z
N MET A 1 -7.49 0.91 -8.35
CA MET A 1 -6.23 0.71 -7.58
C MET A 1 -5.68 -0.73 -7.65
N LYS A 2 -6.51 -1.77 -7.50
CA LYS A 2 -6.06 -3.17 -7.49
C LYS A 2 -5.22 -3.56 -8.73
N GLU A 3 -5.66 -3.17 -9.93
CA GLU A 3 -4.93 -3.43 -11.18
C GLU A 3 -3.54 -2.79 -11.19
N LYS A 4 -3.43 -1.55 -10.69
CA LYS A 4 -2.16 -0.84 -10.57
C LYS A 4 -1.22 -1.49 -9.56
N ILE A 5 -1.75 -2.02 -8.45
CA ILE A 5 -0.95 -2.82 -7.50
C ILE A 5 -0.36 -4.04 -8.24
N ASP A 6 -1.18 -4.77 -9.00
CA ASP A 6 -0.67 -5.93 -9.75
C ASP A 6 0.34 -5.56 -10.85
N GLU A 7 0.14 -4.43 -11.53
CA GLU A 7 1.10 -3.86 -12.49
C GLU A 7 2.44 -3.51 -11.82
N TYR A 8 2.40 -2.85 -10.67
CA TYR A 8 3.58 -2.50 -9.89
C TYR A 8 4.33 -3.73 -9.36
N ILE A 9 3.59 -4.76 -8.93
CA ILE A 9 4.20 -6.03 -8.51
C ILE A 9 4.87 -6.75 -9.70
N ARG A 10 4.30 -6.70 -10.90
CA ARG A 10 4.95 -7.20 -12.12
C ARG A 10 6.22 -6.42 -12.42
N TYR A 11 6.18 -5.09 -12.31
CA TYR A 11 7.35 -4.23 -12.45
C TYR A 11 8.46 -4.59 -11.46
N LEU A 12 8.15 -4.72 -10.16
CA LEU A 12 9.14 -5.14 -9.15
C LEU A 12 9.76 -6.51 -9.44
N LYS A 13 8.97 -7.43 -10.00
CA LYS A 13 9.44 -8.77 -10.37
C LYS A 13 10.38 -8.76 -11.57
N LEU A 14 10.02 -8.01 -12.61
CA LEU A 14 10.73 -8.00 -13.89
C LEU A 14 11.95 -7.07 -13.86
N GLU A 15 11.77 -5.83 -13.45
CA GLU A 15 12.79 -4.77 -13.55
C GLU A 15 13.74 -4.77 -12.36
N LYS A 16 13.24 -5.04 -11.14
CA LYS A 16 14.07 -5.02 -9.92
C LYS A 16 14.57 -6.38 -9.47
N SER A 17 14.21 -7.47 -10.16
CA SER A 17 14.51 -8.86 -9.77
C SER A 17 14.24 -9.10 -8.26
N ALA A 18 13.19 -8.47 -7.73
CA ALA A 18 12.92 -8.50 -6.31
C ALA A 18 12.60 -9.92 -5.84
N SER A 19 13.07 -10.29 -4.65
CA SER A 19 12.80 -11.61 -4.07
C SER A 19 11.28 -11.85 -3.94
N LYS A 20 10.87 -13.12 -3.99
CA LYS A 20 9.46 -13.52 -3.79
C LYS A 20 8.88 -12.97 -2.48
N GLU A 21 9.70 -12.95 -1.43
CA GLU A 21 9.32 -12.39 -0.13
C GLU A 21 9.15 -10.87 -0.16
N THR A 22 10.03 -10.16 -0.86
CA THR A 22 9.90 -8.71 -1.07
C THR A 22 8.59 -8.40 -1.79
N ILE A 23 8.29 -9.12 -2.88
CA ILE A 23 7.04 -8.97 -3.63
C ILE A 23 5.82 -9.24 -2.74
N ARG A 24 5.83 -10.33 -1.98
CA ARG A 24 4.74 -10.69 -1.07
C ARG A 24 4.51 -9.60 -0.02
N ASN A 25 5.59 -9.06 0.53
CA ASN A 25 5.54 -7.99 1.52
C ASN A 25 4.96 -6.70 0.95
N TYR A 26 5.44 -6.24 -0.21
CA TYR A 26 4.90 -5.07 -0.90
C TYR A 26 3.42 -5.25 -1.26
N LYS A 27 3.05 -6.43 -1.81
CA LYS A 27 1.66 -6.72 -2.16
C LYS A 27 0.75 -6.70 -0.94
N SER A 28 1.20 -7.28 0.18
CA SER A 28 0.45 -7.26 1.43
C SER A 28 0.29 -5.84 1.97
N ASP A 29 1.36 -5.04 1.98
CA ASP A 29 1.35 -3.67 2.49
C ASP A 29 0.42 -2.76 1.65
N LEU A 30 0.48 -2.85 0.32
CA LEU A 30 -0.39 -2.10 -0.59
C LEU A 30 -1.86 -2.53 -0.49
N ASN A 31 -2.13 -3.83 -0.33
CA ASN A 31 -3.49 -4.33 -0.11
C ASN A 31 -4.07 -3.86 1.22
N GLN A 32 -3.27 -3.79 2.28
CA GLN A 32 -3.74 -3.24 3.56
C GLN A 32 -4.13 -1.77 3.44
N PHE A 33 -3.36 -0.98 2.69
CA PHE A 33 -3.72 0.40 2.40
C PHE A 33 -5.01 0.48 1.56
N TYR A 34 -5.14 -0.35 0.52
CA TYR A 34 -6.38 -0.42 -0.27
C TYR A 34 -7.61 -0.76 0.58
N SER A 35 -7.50 -1.75 1.47
CA SER A 35 -8.58 -2.09 2.40
C SER A 35 -8.92 -0.96 3.37
N HIS A 36 -7.92 -0.19 3.81
CA HIS A 36 -8.15 1.01 4.62
C HIS A 36 -8.95 2.06 3.84
N LEU A 37 -8.57 2.36 2.60
CA LEU A 37 -9.27 3.31 1.73
C LEU A 37 -10.73 2.90 1.47
N LYS A 38 -10.97 1.60 1.23
CA LYS A 38 -12.35 1.08 1.11
C LYS A 38 -13.18 1.35 2.35
N ALA A 39 -12.61 1.10 3.52
CA ALA A 39 -13.31 1.29 4.79
C ALA A 39 -13.58 2.77 5.09
N THR A 40 -12.63 3.66 4.79
CA THR A 40 -12.78 5.10 5.06
C THR A 40 -13.69 5.80 4.06
N LYS A 41 -13.56 5.50 2.76
CA LYS A 41 -14.37 6.14 1.70
C LYS A 41 -15.71 5.46 1.44
N LYS A 42 -15.94 4.27 2.00
CA LYS A 42 -17.13 3.43 1.75
C LYS A 42 -17.34 3.16 0.24
N GLU A 43 -16.25 3.07 -0.51
CA GLU A 43 -16.26 2.81 -1.96
C GLU A 43 -15.47 1.53 -2.26
N ASP A 44 -16.02 0.67 -3.12
CA ASP A 44 -15.38 -0.59 -3.50
C ASP A 44 -14.32 -0.46 -4.60
N ASN A 45 -14.32 0.66 -5.33
CA ASN A 45 -13.41 0.87 -6.46
C ASN A 45 -12.71 2.22 -6.37
N ILE A 46 -11.72 2.30 -5.47
CA ILE A 46 -10.91 3.50 -5.27
C ILE A 46 -10.03 3.71 -6.51
N LYS A 47 -10.21 4.85 -7.16
CA LYS A 47 -9.30 5.33 -8.20
C LYS A 47 -8.09 6.02 -7.56
N ILE A 48 -6.92 5.85 -8.16
CA ILE A 48 -5.66 6.40 -7.61
C ILE A 48 -5.68 7.93 -7.63
N ASP A 49 -6.30 8.54 -8.65
CA ASP A 49 -6.48 9.99 -8.76
C ASP A 49 -7.28 10.61 -7.62
N LYS A 50 -8.08 9.81 -6.90
CA LYS A 50 -8.85 10.25 -5.74
C LYS A 50 -8.14 10.05 -4.40
N ILE A 51 -6.90 9.57 -4.40
CA ILE A 51 -6.11 9.36 -3.18
C ILE A 51 -5.40 10.68 -2.86
N ASP A 52 -5.69 11.23 -1.68
CA ASP A 52 -5.06 12.46 -1.21
C ASP A 52 -4.11 12.19 -0.02
N HIS A 53 -3.26 13.17 0.32
CA HIS A 53 -2.40 13.11 1.49
C HIS A 53 -3.16 12.81 2.79
N SER A 54 -4.39 13.33 2.93
CA SER A 54 -5.27 13.04 4.06
C SER A 54 -5.54 11.54 4.25
N ASP A 55 -5.68 10.78 3.16
CA ASP A 55 -5.88 9.33 3.22
C ASP A 55 -4.64 8.59 3.73
N ILE A 56 -3.45 9.06 3.31
CA ILE A 56 -2.17 8.51 3.77
C ILE A 56 -2.00 8.79 5.27
N PHE A 57 -2.27 10.02 5.72
CA PHE A 57 -2.20 10.36 7.15
C PHE A 57 -3.21 9.58 7.98
N SER A 58 -4.42 9.38 7.49
CA SER A 58 -5.44 8.54 8.14
C SER A 58 -4.94 7.10 8.31
N PHE A 59 -4.34 6.52 7.27
CA PHE A 59 -3.76 5.19 7.33
C PHE A 59 -2.59 5.10 8.32
N LEU A 60 -1.67 6.07 8.29
CA LEU A 60 -0.55 6.14 9.23
C LEU A 60 -1.01 6.30 10.67
N GLY A 61 -2.05 7.11 10.91
CA GLY A 61 -2.68 7.26 12.22
C GLY A 61 -3.20 5.92 12.75
N ARG A 62 -3.92 5.15 11.92
CA ARG A 62 -4.39 3.80 12.29
C ARG A 62 -3.24 2.83 12.58
N LEU A 63 -2.18 2.89 11.77
CA LEU A 63 -1.01 2.02 11.95
C LEU A 63 -0.23 2.35 13.23
N HIS A 64 -0.20 3.61 13.65
CA HIS A 64 0.50 4.02 14.87
C HIS A 64 -0.03 3.33 16.14
N PHE A 65 -1.34 3.03 16.18
CA PHE A 65 -1.97 2.33 17.31
C PHE A 65 -1.82 0.81 17.27
N THR A 66 -1.59 0.24 16.09
CA THR A 66 -1.70 -1.20 15.87
C THR A 66 -0.37 -1.87 15.54
N HIS A 67 0.66 -1.12 15.15
CA HIS A 67 1.91 -1.65 14.61
C HIS A 67 3.15 -1.00 15.21
N LYS A 68 4.26 -1.75 15.22
CA LYS A 68 5.58 -1.25 15.62
C LYS A 68 6.12 -0.27 14.58
N LYS A 69 6.93 0.70 15.02
CA LYS A 69 7.58 1.72 14.16
C LYS A 69 8.28 1.15 12.92
N SER A 70 8.94 0.00 13.05
CA SER A 70 9.61 -0.68 11.93
C SER A 70 8.63 -1.15 10.84
N SER A 71 7.46 -1.65 11.23
CA SER A 71 6.40 -2.06 10.30
C SER A 71 5.75 -0.87 9.60
N ILE A 72 5.59 0.25 10.32
CA ILE A 72 5.08 1.51 9.77
C ILE A 72 6.04 2.05 8.71
N GLY A 73 7.34 2.10 9.02
CA GLY A 73 8.37 2.53 8.06
C GLY A 73 8.37 1.69 6.79
N ARG A 74 8.26 0.36 6.91
CA ARG A 74 8.20 -0.54 5.75
C ARG A 74 6.97 -0.30 4.87
N LYS A 75 5.79 -0.12 5.49
CA LYS A 75 4.53 0.19 4.77
C LYS A 75 4.60 1.54 4.08
N LEU A 76 5.20 2.54 4.71
CA LEU A 76 5.40 3.86 4.11
C LEU A 76 6.37 3.79 2.92
N SER A 77 7.47 3.03 3.01
CA SER A 77 8.38 2.83 1.88
C SER A 77 7.70 2.14 0.69
N ALA A 78 6.80 1.19 0.97
CA ALA A 78 6.00 0.55 -0.08
C ALA A 78 5.08 1.56 -0.78
N LEU A 79 4.42 2.45 -0.02
CA LEU A 79 3.58 3.51 -0.57
C LEU A 79 4.36 4.56 -1.36
N ARG A 80 5.58 4.93 -0.92
CA ARG A 80 6.41 5.91 -1.64
C ARG A 80 6.97 5.38 -2.95
N SER A 81 7.14 4.06 -3.04
CA SER A 81 7.74 3.42 -4.21
C SER A 81 6.70 3.04 -5.28
N PHE A 82 5.42 2.97 -4.89
CA PHE A 82 4.26 2.69 -5.72
C PHE A 82 3.75 3.96 -6.40
#